data_AF-A0A3A4ZUB1-F1
#
_entry.id   AF-A0A3A4ZUB1-F1
#
_cell.length_a   1.000
_cell.length_b   1.000
_cell.length_c   1.000
_cell.angle_alpha   90.00
_cell.angle_beta   90.00
_cell.angle_gamma   90.00
#
_symmetry.space_group_name_H-M   'P 1'
#
loop_
_entity.id
_entity.type
_entity.pdbx_description
1 polymer ?
#
loop_
_entity_poly.entity_id
_entity_poly.type
_entity_poly.pdbx_seq_one_letter_code
_entity_poly.pdbx_strand_id
1 'polypeptide(L)' 'MSSFQRQSNKMQEPVKLRTRLEVKTELCLACGVCAQVCDRYAIWFLWGRAVINQYRCGGCGRCMEACGHAAIEQMKES' A
#
# COMPACT_ATOMS: atom_id res chain seq x y z
N MET A 1 35.09 -27.40 -9.92
CA MET A 1 33.86 -27.76 -9.19
C MET A 1 34.08 -27.31 -7.75
N SER A 2 33.45 -26.30 -7.18
CA SER A 2 32.21 -25.61 -7.53
C SER A 2 32.32 -24.18 -7.03
N SER A 3 31.75 -23.27 -7.81
CA SER A 3 31.60 -21.85 -7.55
C SER A 3 30.83 -21.61 -6.25
N PHE A 4 31.50 -21.25 -5.15
CA PHE A 4 30.83 -20.77 -3.93
C PHE A 4 30.54 -19.27 -4.10
N GLN A 5 29.39 -19.01 -4.72
CA GLN A 5 28.89 -17.67 -5.00
C GLN A 5 28.67 -16.87 -3.70
N ARG A 6 29.14 -15.62 -3.77
CA ARG A 6 28.90 -14.52 -2.83
C ARG A 6 27.43 -14.46 -2.44
N GLN A 7 27.13 -14.74 -1.17
CA GLN A 7 25.82 -14.36 -0.62
C GLN A 7 25.88 -12.89 -0.20
N SER A 8 25.67 -12.04 -1.20
CA SER A 8 25.40 -10.63 -1.02
C SER A 8 24.09 -10.49 -0.25
N ASN A 9 24.20 -10.14 1.03
CA ASN A 9 23.11 -9.74 1.90
C ASN A 9 22.40 -8.50 1.29
N LYS A 10 21.39 -8.74 0.43
CA LYS A 10 20.54 -7.70 -0.16
C LYS A 10 19.45 -7.31 0.85
N MET A 11 19.84 -6.68 1.94
CA MET A 11 18.90 -6.09 2.87
C MET A 11 18.66 -4.63 2.45
N GLN A 12 17.59 -4.46 1.67
CA GLN A 12 16.82 -3.25 1.41
C GLN A 12 17.47 -2.15 0.55
N GLU A 13 17.37 -2.32 -0.78
CA GLU A 13 17.44 -1.19 -1.70
C GLU A 13 16.32 -0.18 -1.40
N PRO A 14 16.61 1.14 -1.42
CA PRO A 14 15.68 2.17 -0.98
C PRO A 14 14.45 2.19 -1.90
N VAL A 15 13.30 2.42 -1.26
CA VAL A 15 11.95 2.57 -1.82
C VAL A 15 11.90 3.71 -2.86
N LYS A 16 12.50 3.50 -4.03
CA LYS A 16 12.49 4.47 -5.13
C LYS A 16 11.14 4.42 -5.84
N LEU A 17 10.40 5.54 -5.82
CA LEU A 17 9.24 5.84 -6.68
C LEU A 17 7.99 4.96 -6.46
N ARG A 18 7.50 4.82 -5.22
CA ARG A 18 6.17 4.23 -5.00
C ARG A 18 5.08 5.29 -5.09
N THR A 19 4.05 5.03 -5.89
CA THR A 19 2.83 5.82 -5.95
C THR A 19 2.20 5.90 -4.56
N ARG A 20 2.06 7.11 -4.03
CA ARG A 20 1.47 7.36 -2.72
C ARG A 20 -0.05 7.29 -2.83
N LEU A 21 -0.66 6.42 -2.03
CA LEU A 21 -2.11 6.23 -1.98
C LEU A 21 -2.66 6.81 -0.69
N GLU A 22 -3.69 7.63 -0.77
CA GLU A 22 -4.31 8.28 0.39
C GLU A 22 -5.79 7.97 0.47
N VAL A 23 -6.33 7.95 1.68
CA VAL A 23 -7.76 7.68 1.92
C VAL A 23 -8.46 9.00 2.21
N LYS A 24 -9.42 9.36 1.37
CA LYS A 24 -10.39 10.43 1.61
C LYS A 24 -11.34 10.02 2.70
N THR A 25 -11.11 10.58 3.87
CA THR A 25 -11.78 10.15 5.08
C THR A 25 -13.28 10.50 5.11
N GLU A 26 -13.70 11.49 4.33
CA GLU A 26 -15.09 11.88 4.11
C GLU A 26 -15.87 10.89 3.24
N LEU A 27 -15.20 10.09 2.39
CA LEU A 27 -15.82 9.08 1.53
C LEU A 27 -15.69 7.66 2.10
N CYS A 28 -14.88 7.48 3.15
CA CYS A 28 -14.58 6.18 3.71
C CYS A 28 -15.69 5.70 4.66
N LEU A 29 -16.38 4.61 4.31
CA LEU A 29 -17.41 3.97 5.14
C LEU A 29 -16.90 2.84 6.03
N ALA A 30 -15.59 2.71 6.23
CA ALA A 30 -14.99 1.63 7.04
C ALA A 30 -15.34 0.19 6.60
N CYS A 31 -15.73 -0.04 5.35
CA CYS A 31 -16.29 -1.33 4.92
C CYS A 31 -15.31 -2.51 4.91
N GLY A 32 -14.00 -2.29 5.08
CA GLY A 32 -13.02 -3.37 5.18
C GLY A 32 -12.47 -3.92 3.85
N VAL A 33 -13.18 -3.72 2.73
CA VAL A 33 -12.86 -4.37 1.43
C VAL A 33 -11.44 -4.05 0.96
N CYS A 34 -10.98 -2.80 1.12
CA CYS A 34 -9.64 -2.40 0.73
C CYS A 34 -8.53 -3.16 1.48
N ALA A 35 -8.75 -3.50 2.75
CA ALA A 35 -7.80 -4.26 3.55
C ALA A 35 -7.78 -5.74 3.15
N GLN A 36 -8.94 -6.31 2.77
CA GLN A 36 -9.03 -7.69 2.30
C GLN A 36 -8.26 -7.94 1.00
N VAL A 37 -8.29 -6.99 0.07
CA VAL A 37 -7.57 -7.11 -1.21
C VAL A 37 -6.08 -6.75 -1.11
N CYS A 38 -5.59 -6.35 0.06
CA CYS A 38 -4.21 -5.89 0.23
C CYS A 38 -3.30 -7.04 0.65
N ASP A 39 -2.59 -7.68 -0.28
CA ASP A 39 -1.65 -8.78 0.03
C ASP A 39 -0.51 -8.37 0.97
N ARG A 40 -0.25 -7.06 1.06
CA ARG A 40 0.83 -6.48 1.88
C ARG A 40 0.38 -6.16 3.30
N TYR A 41 -0.91 -6.30 3.58
CA TYR A 41 -1.56 -5.95 4.85
C TYR A 41 -1.16 -4.54 5.31
N ALA A 42 -1.18 -3.59 4.37
CA ALA A 42 -0.73 -2.21 4.57
C ALA A 42 -1.86 -1.28 5.02
N ILE A 43 -3.09 -1.77 5.18
CA ILE A 43 -4.27 -0.95 5.48
C ILE A 43 -4.81 -1.32 6.86
N TRP A 44 -4.96 -0.33 7.72
CA TRP A 44 -5.51 -0.46 9.08
C TRP A 44 -6.74 0.42 9.22
N PHE A 45 -7.54 0.16 10.26
CA PHE A 45 -8.71 0.98 10.57
C PHE A 45 -8.49 1.72 11.89
N LEU A 46 -8.55 3.04 11.83
CA LEU A 46 -8.49 3.91 13.00
C LEU A 46 -9.72 4.79 13.02
N TRP A 47 -10.46 4.76 14.12
CA TRP A 47 -11.66 5.60 14.35
C TRP A 47 -12.71 5.45 13.23
N GLY A 48 -12.92 4.22 12.77
CA GLY A 48 -13.87 3.93 11.69
C GLY A 48 -13.41 4.42 10.31
N ARG A 49 -12.12 4.66 10.10
CA ARG A 49 -11.56 5.09 8.80
C ARG A 49 -10.37 4.23 8.41
N ALA A 50 -10.26 3.93 7.11
CA ALA A 50 -9.10 3.23 6.59
C ALA A 50 -7.87 4.15 6.58
N VAL A 51 -6.73 3.65 7.01
CA VAL A 51 -5.43 4.32 7.04
C VAL A 51 -4.42 3.43 6.33
N ILE A 52 -3.72 4.00 5.34
CA ILE A 52 -2.72 3.28 4.55
C ILE A 52 -1.32 3.55 5.12
N ASN A 53 -0.65 2.49 5.57
CA ASN A 53 0.75 2.53 5.99
C ASN A 53 1.66 2.58 4.75
N GLN A 54 2.22 3.76 4.47
CA GLN A 54 3.05 4.00 3.28
C GLN A 54 4.36 3.20 3.28
N TYR A 55 4.92 2.87 4.45
CA TYR A 55 6.12 2.04 4.55
C TYR A 55 5.87 0.62 4.04
N ARG A 56 4.68 0.09 4.34
CA ARG A 56 4.26 -1.24 3.87
C ARG A 56 3.61 -1.20 2.49
N CYS A 57 3.00 -0.09 2.11
CA CYS A 57 2.30 0.06 0.84
C CYS A 57 3.25 -0.11 -0.35
N GLY A 58 2.78 -0.86 -1.36
CA GLY A 58 3.50 -1.09 -2.61
C GLY A 58 3.11 -0.16 -3.74
N GLY A 59 2.05 0.63 -3.56
CA GLY A 59 1.47 1.43 -4.64
C GLY A 59 0.76 0.60 -5.73
N CYS A 60 0.35 -0.64 -5.44
CA CYS A 60 -0.24 -1.53 -6.46
C CYS A 60 -1.65 -1.15 -6.95
N GLY A 61 -2.30 -0.15 -6.33
CA GLY A 61 -3.60 0.36 -6.80
C GLY A 61 -4.84 -0.50 -6.53
N ARG A 62 -4.72 -1.81 -6.24
CA ARG A 62 -5.88 -2.70 -6.03
C ARG A 62 -6.91 -2.23 -5.00
N CYS A 63 -6.47 -1.55 -3.95
CA CYS A 63 -7.39 -1.00 -2.96
C CYS A 63 -8.28 0.12 -3.52
N MET A 64 -7.79 0.87 -4.51
CA MET A 64 -8.58 1.89 -5.21
C MET A 64 -9.67 1.23 -6.05
N GLU A 65 -9.33 0.20 -6.83
CA GLU A 65 -10.28 -0.53 -7.67
C GLU A 65 -11.35 -1.23 -6.85
N ALA A 66 -10.98 -1.80 -5.71
CA ALA A 66 -11.93 -2.47 -4.81
C ALA A 66 -12.82 -1.50 -4.02
N CYS A 67 -12.46 -0.21 -3.96
CA CYS A 67 -13.24 0.78 -3.22
C CYS A 67 -14.41 1.29 -4.06
N GLY A 68 -15.60 0.73 -3.86
CA GLY A 68 -16.82 1.18 -4.56
C GLY A 68 -17.23 2.63 -4.29
N HIS A 69 -16.66 3.29 -3.27
CA HIS A 69 -16.91 4.69 -2.94
C HIS A 69 -15.81 5.64 -3.45
N ALA A 70 -14.82 5.11 -4.20
CA ALA A 70 -13.67 5.88 -4.68
C ALA A 70 -12.96 6.69 -3.58
N ALA A 71 -12.97 6.18 -2.34
CA ALA A 71 -12.39 6.85 -1.18
C ALA A 71 -10.86 6.77 -1.12
N ILE A 72 -10.21 6.12 -2.09
CA ILE A 72 -8.75 5.96 -2.14
C ILE A 72 -8.23 6.55 -3.43
N GLU A 73 -7.26 7.45 -3.34
CA GLU A 73 -6.71 8.16 -4.49
C GLU A 73 -5.18 8.19 -4.53
N GLN A 74 -4.63 8.44 -5.71
CA GLN A 74 -3.20 8.65 -5.91
C GLN A 74 -2.87 10.12 -5.70
N MET A 75 -1.99 10.41 -4.76
CA MET A 75 -1.43 11.75 -4.58
C MET A 75 -0.46 12.02 -5.73
N LYS A 76 -0.82 12.93 -6.63
CA LYS A 76 0.06 13.46 -7.66
C LYS A 76 0.53 14.83 -7.21
N GLU A 77 1.82 14.95 -6.86
CA GLU A 77 2.47 16.26 -6.78
C GLU A 77 2.49 16.83 -8.21
N SER A 78 1.96 18.05 -8.41
CA SER A 78 1.94 18.75 -9.70
C SER A 78 2.99 19.86 -9.73
#